data_AF-W4S6K9-F1
#
_entry.id   AF-W4S6K9-F1
#
_cell.length_a   1.000
_cell.length_b   1.000
_cell.length_c   1.000
_cell.angle_alpha   90.00
_cell.angle_beta   90.00
_cell.angle_gamma   90.00
#
_symmetry.space_group_name_H-M   'P 1'
#
loop_
_entity.id
_entity.type
_entity.pdbx_description
1 polymer ?
#
loop_
_entity_poly.entity_id
_entity_poly.type
_entity_poly.pdbx_seq_one_letter_code
_entity_poly.pdbx_strand_id
1 'polypeptide(L)' 'MADGTCSFCGDTTVYFFPGGLCVACTGKAARIKLAETLKQQSSELTAFDASVGTMHAAARRSEMAVAKVQQH' A
#
# COMPACT_ATOMS: atom_id res chain seq x y z
N MET A 1 -22.26 -13.39 13.05
CA MET A 1 -21.80 -12.56 14.19
C MET A 1 -20.56 -13.24 14.72
N ALA A 2 -19.45 -12.52 14.92
CA ALA A 2 -18.19 -13.13 15.36
C ALA A 2 -18.42 -13.92 16.66
N ASP A 3 -17.96 -15.17 16.74
CA ASP A 3 -18.25 -16.16 17.79
C ASP A 3 -17.67 -15.81 19.18
N GLY A 4 -17.50 -14.52 19.49
CA GLY A 4 -16.94 -14.06 20.75
C GLY A 4 -15.45 -14.39 20.91
N THR A 5 -14.77 -14.88 19.87
CA THR A 5 -13.37 -15.31 19.90
C THR A 5 -12.44 -14.41 19.09
N CYS A 6 -11.23 -14.20 19.60
CA CYS A 6 -10.17 -13.44 18.96
C CYS A 6 -9.69 -14.15 17.69
N SER A 7 -9.59 -13.43 16.57
CA SER A 7 -9.16 -14.00 15.29
C SER A 7 -7.69 -14.44 15.25
N PHE A 8 -6.86 -14.04 16.23
CA PHE A 8 -5.44 -14.40 16.29
C PHE A 8 -5.14 -15.54 17.27
N CYS A 9 -5.59 -15.43 18.52
CA CYS A 9 -5.31 -16.44 19.56
C CYS A 9 -6.47 -17.38 19.86
N GLY A 10 -7.68 -17.10 19.34
CA GLY A 10 -8.87 -17.90 19.64
C GLY A 10 -9.50 -17.66 21.01
N ASP A 11 -8.90 -16.80 21.86
CA ASP A 11 -9.43 -16.51 23.19
C ASP A 11 -10.76 -15.76 23.13
N THR A 12 -11.66 -16.07 24.06
CA THR A 12 -12.92 -15.35 24.19
C THR A 12 -12.69 -13.94 24.72
N THR A 13 -13.30 -12.94 24.07
CA THR A 13 -13.22 -11.54 24.49
C THR A 13 -14.54 -10.83 24.24
N VAL A 14 -14.89 -9.91 25.12
CA VAL A 14 -16.08 -9.05 24.99
C VAL A 14 -15.76 -7.79 24.18
N TYR A 15 -14.48 -7.39 24.15
CA TYR A 15 -14.01 -6.20 23.45
C TYR A 15 -13.09 -6.61 22.30
N PHE A 16 -13.46 -6.19 21.09
CA PHE A 16 -12.71 -6.42 19.86
C PHE A 16 -12.17 -5.11 19.30
N PHE A 17 -10.92 -5.14 18.86
CA PHE A 17 -10.30 -4.07 18.09
C PHE A 17 -10.46 -4.33 16.57
N PRO A 18 -10.23 -3.32 15.72
CA PRO A 18 -10.26 -3.50 14.27
C PRO A 18 -9.41 -4.69 13.83
N GLY A 19 -9.99 -5.55 12.98
CA GLY A 19 -9.36 -6.82 12.58
C GLY A 19 -9.68 -8.03 13.48
N GLY A 20 -10.61 -7.91 14.44
CA GLY A 20 -11.10 -9.04 15.24
C GLY A 20 -10.14 -9.47 16.36
N LEU A 21 -9.26 -8.57 16.80
CA LEU A 21 -8.22 -8.86 17.80
C LEU A 21 -8.69 -8.50 19.22
N CYS A 22 -8.30 -9.31 20.22
CA CYS A 22 -8.53 -9.03 21.64
C CYS A 22 -7.48 -8.09 22.24
N VAL A 23 -7.75 -7.56 23.44
CA VAL A 23 -6.84 -6.64 24.16
C VAL A 23 -5.45 -7.23 24.43
N ALA A 24 -5.36 -8.54 24.69
CA ALA A 24 -4.08 -9.21 24.91
C ALA A 24 -3.24 -9.27 23.64
N CYS A 25 -3.88 -9.44 22.48
CA CYS A 25 -3.21 -9.47 21.18
C CYS A 25 -2.85 -8.08 20.64
N THR A 26 -3.54 -7.03 21.06
CA THR A 26 -3.24 -5.66 20.60
C THR A 26 -2.07 -5.01 21.35
N GLY A 27 -1.86 -5.35 22.62
CA GLY A 27 -0.81 -4.74 23.46
C GLY A 27 0.63 -5.17 23.18
N LYS A 28 0.84 -6.28 22.46
CA LYS A 28 2.18 -6.81 22.14
C LYS A 28 2.40 -6.88 20.65
N ALA A 29 2.79 -5.77 20.03
CA ALA A 29 3.35 -5.75 18.68
C ALA A 29 2.67 -6.74 17.71
N ALA A 30 1.33 -6.79 17.71
CA ALA A 30 0.63 -7.55 16.69
C ALA A 30 0.97 -6.85 15.38
N ARG A 31 1.92 -7.41 14.66
CA ARG A 31 2.18 -7.08 13.27
C ARG A 31 0.94 -7.52 12.50
N ILE A 32 -0.09 -6.68 12.55
CA ILE A 32 -1.25 -6.79 11.67
C ILE A 32 -0.63 -6.80 10.28
N LYS A 33 -0.76 -7.93 9.57
CA LYS A 33 -0.26 -8.02 8.21
C LYS A 33 -0.97 -6.93 7.42
N LEU A 34 -0.26 -5.85 7.13
CA LEU A 34 -0.71 -4.72 6.33
C LEU A 34 -0.94 -5.11 4.85
N ALA A 35 -1.13 -6.40 4.57
CA ALA A 35 -1.22 -6.97 3.24
C ALA A 35 -2.65 -6.89 2.68
N GLU A 36 -3.68 -6.76 3.54
CA GLU A 36 -5.07 -6.66 3.06
C GLU A 36 -5.50 -5.22 2.76
N THR A 37 -4.91 -4.21 3.40
CA THR A 37 -5.22 -2.79 3.10
C THR A 37 -4.48 -2.25 1.88
N LEU A 38 -3.46 -2.95 1.36
CA LEU A 38 -2.73 -2.56 0.14
C LEU A 38 -3.32 -3.16 -1.15
N LYS A 39 -4.37 -3.99 -1.06
CA LYS A 39 -4.91 -4.72 -2.22
C LYS A 39 -5.78 -3.91 -3.19
N GLN A 40 -6.06 -2.64 -2.89
CA GLN A 40 -6.76 -1.77 -3.83
C GLN A 40 -5.94 -0.51 -4.07
N GLN A 41 -4.81 -0.66 -4.76
CA GLN A 41 -4.23 0.48 -5.44
C GLN A 41 -5.27 0.93 -6.47
N SER A 42 -5.79 2.16 -6.32
CA SER A 42 -6.91 2.61 -7.13
C SER A 42 -6.49 2.70 -8.60
N SER A 43 -7.41 2.43 -9.52
CA SER A 43 -7.12 2.46 -10.96
C SER A 43 -6.66 3.85 -11.41
N GLU A 44 -7.13 4.91 -10.74
CA GLU A 44 -6.69 6.28 -11.00
C GLU A 44 -5.23 6.48 -10.62
N LEU A 45 -4.78 5.91 -9.49
CA LEU A 45 -3.41 6.02 -9.04
C LEU A 45 -2.45 5.30 -10.00
N THR A 46 -2.83 4.11 -10.48
CA THR A 46 -2.05 3.37 -11.48
C THR A 46 -1.97 4.12 -12.81
N ALA A 47 -3.07 4.73 -13.26
CA ALA A 47 -3.10 5.53 -14.48
C ALA A 47 -2.24 6.80 -14.35
N PHE A 48 -2.26 7.44 -13.19
CA PHE A 48 -1.42 8.59 -12.89
C PHE A 48 0.07 8.22 -12.95
N ASP A 49 0.50 7.17 -12.27
CA ASP A 49 1.90 6.72 -12.29
C ASP A 49 2.38 6.39 -13.71
N ALA A 50 1.53 5.74 -14.52
CA ALA A 50 1.84 5.49 -15.93
C ALA A 50 2.02 6.79 -16.72
N SER A 51 1.14 7.78 -16.52
CA SER A 51 1.23 9.07 -17.19
C SER A 51 2.52 9.82 -16.83
N VAL A 52 2.90 9.83 -15.55
CA VAL A 52 4.14 10.44 -15.05
C VAL A 52 5.36 9.75 -15.68
N GLY A 53 5.35 8.42 -15.77
CA GLY A 53 6.40 7.65 -16.45
C GLY A 53 6.58 8.05 -17.91
N THR A 54 5.48 8.23 -18.66
CA THR A 54 5.55 8.66 -20.07
C THR A 54 6.09 10.08 -20.23
N MET A 55 5.66 11.00 -19.36
CA MET A 55 6.16 12.38 -19.33
C MET A 55 7.66 12.41 -19.06
N HIS A 56 8.13 11.67 -18.05
CA HIS A 56 9.55 11.62 -17.72
C HIS A 56 10.38 11.03 -18.87
N ALA A 57 9.88 9.99 -19.54
CA ALA A 57 10.53 9.42 -20.72
C ALA A 57 10.56 10.41 -21.91
N ALA A 58 9.52 11.23 -22.09
CA ALA A 58 9.51 12.29 -23.10
C ALA A 58 10.55 13.38 -22.78
N ALA A 59 10.60 13.84 -21.52
CA ALA A 59 11.58 14.83 -21.06
C ALA A 59 13.03 14.37 -21.28
N ARG A 60 13.35 13.11 -20.94
CA ARG A 60 14.70 12.57 -21.20
C ARG A 60 15.07 12.54 -22.68
N ARG A 61 14.10 12.25 -23.56
CA ARG A 61 14.34 12.27 -25.02
C ARG A 61 14.66 13.68 -25.52
N SER A 62 13.95 14.69 -25.01
CA SER A 62 14.27 16.09 -25.34
C SER A 62 15.64 16.50 -24.80
N GLU A 63 16.00 16.12 -23.57
CA GLU A 63 17.32 16.41 -22.99
C GLU A 63 18.45 15.78 -23.81
N MET A 64 18.32 14.51 -24.21
CA MET A 64 19.30 13.83 -25.06
C MET A 64 19.42 14.47 -26.44
N ALA A 65 18.30 14.91 -27.02
CA ALA A 65 18.30 15.60 -28.30
C ALA A 65 19.03 16.95 -28.20
N VAL A 66 18.77 17.73 -27.15
CA VAL A 66 19.47 18.99 -26.87
C VAL A 66 20.97 18.76 -26.68
N ALA A 67 21.35 17.76 -25.87
CA ALA A 67 22.75 17.42 -25.64
C ALA A 67 23.47 17.03 -26.95
N LYS A 68 22.80 16.29 -27.84
CA LYS A 68 23.37 15.91 -29.14
C LYS A 68 23.57 17.11 -30.08
N VAL A 69 22.68 18.11 -30.03
CA VAL A 69 22.82 19.34 -30.83
C VAL A 69 23.95 20.21 -30.31
N GLN A 70 24.18 20.26 -28.99
CA GLN A 70 25.26 21.06 -28.38
C GLN A 70 26.67 20.48 -28.58
N GLN A 71 26.79 19.22 -29.01
CA GLN A 71 28.08 18.55 -29.27
C GLN A 71 28.57 18.69 -30.72
N HIS A 72 27.80 19.37 -31.58
CA HIS A 72 28.16 19.73 -32.96
C HIS A 72 28.43 21.23 -33.08
#